data_AF-A0A2H5WAY8-F1
#
_entry.id   AF-A0A2H5WAY8-F1
#
_cell.length_a   1.000
_cell.length_b   1.000
_cell.length_c   1.000
_cell.angle_alpha   90.00
_cell.angle_beta   90.00
_cell.angle_gamma   90.00
#
_symmetry.space_group_name_H-M   'P 1'
#
loop_
_entity.id
_entity.type
_entity.pdbx_description
1 polymer ?
#
loop_
_entity_poly.entity_id
_entity_poly.type
_entity_poly.pdbx_seq_one_letter_code
_entity_poly.pdbx_strand_id
1 'polypeptide(L)'
;MNDLERELRTLLEEKAAGVGVPPPDARLLARARRRQLRTVLGGIALVAAAASGAVLALSALRSGIGSTPAGTAELTDTTVNGITITHPERWYVVDPVQAGIAPPSEDLPRLVLFVSDADPVASGTLGCPALAEGAAQGFELTVREMPLALAGEAARPWPVPMERLDIDTSESACYPGWTILGASWTAARRSFEARLGIGPDVPEEERAAIEAAFMSLRFAPTGADPEAVVLATGTVAGEAWTLIAERRPGGMGLRLQSASWSGGGGGFEDRPLPLHTIFHVFGTGDEREVLVFGAVREPGVRVEAFPLLGGPSVSTSVIDVPDDIGGDYDAFVLVYRPDLPTLGVDLNVYDAQGRTLTTVGIRVRPDLEIEDAGPTASPSPEEVLFRGRLNECFWTLERWTVGPGHQRLALVSRDGELLVELMAETGPGAPPLQLASFDCPTDASEAVLVFGATTAEVAGIAFTSPGPGAGAGGPPECLASTLREPLCFVLWDLNAPGEAIALDARGKEIARVAYG
;
A
#
# COMPACT_ATOMS: atom_id res chain seq x y z
N MET A 1 10.34 -37.20 4.91
CA MET A 1 10.11 -37.09 6.36
C MET A 1 11.19 -37.90 7.05
N ASN A 2 12.12 -37.22 7.71
CA ASN A 2 13.35 -37.81 8.23
C ASN A 2 13.04 -38.60 9.53
N ASP A 3 13.70 -39.73 9.76
CA ASP A 3 13.39 -40.61 10.90
C ASP A 3 13.58 -39.89 12.26
N LEU A 4 14.49 -38.92 12.31
CA LEU A 4 14.71 -38.04 13.46
C LEU A 4 13.47 -37.22 13.84
N GLU A 5 12.69 -36.80 12.85
CA GLU A 5 11.51 -35.96 13.04
C GLU A 5 10.33 -36.78 13.55
N ARG A 6 10.21 -38.03 13.08
CA ARG A 6 9.24 -38.99 13.61
C ARG A 6 9.60 -39.40 15.05
N GLU A 7 10.88 -39.57 15.35
CA GLU A 7 11.35 -39.92 16.68
C GLU A 7 11.14 -38.78 17.68
N LEU A 8 11.39 -37.52 17.28
CA LEU A 8 11.09 -36.32 18.07
C LEU A 8 9.61 -36.13 18.35
N ARG A 9 8.75 -36.36 17.35
CA ARG A 9 7.30 -36.23 17.51
C ARG A 9 6.74 -37.29 18.46
N THR A 10 7.23 -38.52 18.33
CA THR A 10 6.85 -39.63 19.22
C THR A 10 7.30 -39.36 20.66
N LEU A 11 8.52 -38.85 20.85
CA LEU A 11 9.04 -38.45 22.18
C LEU A 11 8.26 -37.29 22.82
N LEU A 12 7.78 -36.34 22.01
CA LEU A 12 7.02 -35.19 22.49
C LEU A 12 5.57 -35.56 22.83
N GLU A 13 4.93 -36.41 22.03
CA GLU A 13 3.58 -36.92 22.31
C GLU A 13 3.57 -37.85 23.53
N GLU A 14 4.59 -38.69 23.70
CA GLU A 14 4.74 -39.55 24.87
C GLU A 14 4.99 -38.74 26.16
N LYS A 15 5.74 -37.63 26.07
CA LYS A 15 5.89 -36.69 27.20
C LYS A 15 4.65 -35.86 27.48
N ALA A 16 3.87 -35.51 26.46
CA ALA A 16 2.64 -34.73 26.62
C ALA A 16 1.51 -35.56 27.24
N ALA A 17 1.44 -36.86 26.92
CA ALA A 17 0.44 -37.78 27.49
C ALA A 17 0.69 -38.13 28.97
N GLY A 18 1.91 -37.95 29.47
CA GLY A 18 2.31 -38.32 30.83
C GLY A 18 2.15 -37.25 31.93
N VAL A 19 1.80 -36.01 31.58
CA VAL A 19 1.73 -34.91 32.55
C VAL A 19 0.29 -34.45 32.76
N GLY A 20 -0.45 -35.21 33.58
CA GLY A 20 -1.71 -34.75 34.14
C GLY A 20 -1.45 -33.63 35.15
N VAL A 21 -1.53 -32.37 34.71
CA VAL A 21 -1.50 -31.21 35.61
C VAL A 21 -2.89 -31.06 36.23
N PRO A 22 -3.05 -31.16 37.56
CA PRO A 22 -4.32 -30.86 38.20
C PRO A 22 -4.65 -29.36 38.06
N PRO A 23 -5.93 -28.99 37.90
CA PRO A 23 -6.31 -27.60 37.71
C PRO A 23 -5.88 -26.75 38.94
N PRO A 24 -5.33 -25.55 38.74
CA PRO A 24 -4.74 -24.78 39.81
C PRO A 24 -5.81 -24.21 40.76
N ASP A 25 -5.53 -24.30 42.06
CA ASP A 25 -6.38 -23.79 43.13
C ASP A 25 -6.53 -22.25 43.04
N ALA A 26 -7.78 -21.78 42.93
CA ALA A 26 -8.15 -20.38 42.71
C ALA A 26 -7.57 -19.41 43.76
N ARG A 27 -7.17 -19.91 44.93
CA ARG A 27 -6.55 -19.11 46.00
C ARG A 27 -5.09 -18.71 45.72
N LEU A 28 -4.38 -19.41 44.84
CA LEU A 28 -3.00 -19.09 44.47
C LEU A 28 -2.93 -17.99 43.40
N LEU A 29 -3.88 -17.95 42.46
CA LEU A 29 -4.01 -16.88 41.46
C LEU A 29 -4.31 -15.51 42.10
N ALA A 30 -5.10 -15.49 43.18
CA ALA A 30 -5.41 -14.25 43.91
C ALA A 30 -4.21 -13.66 44.67
N ARG A 31 -3.25 -14.50 45.11
CA ARG A 31 -2.02 -14.04 45.79
C ARG A 31 -0.93 -13.61 44.80
N ALA A 32 -0.88 -14.20 43.60
CA ALA A 32 0.05 -13.79 42.54
C ALA A 32 -0.27 -12.40 41.98
N ARG A 33 -1.56 -12.10 41.73
CA ARG A 33 -2.00 -10.76 41.26
C ARG A 33 -1.70 -9.63 42.26
N ARG A 34 -1.73 -9.89 43.57
CA ARG A 34 -1.37 -8.88 44.60
C ARG A 34 0.12 -8.57 44.70
N ARG A 35 1.01 -9.44 44.21
CA ARG A 35 2.46 -9.19 44.22
C ARG A 35 2.96 -8.49 42.95
N GLN A 36 2.34 -8.74 41.79
CA GLN A 36 2.67 -8.02 40.55
C GLN A 36 2.24 -6.54 40.56
N LEU A 37 1.18 -6.19 41.30
CA LEU A 37 0.74 -4.80 41.49
C LEU A 37 1.65 -3.96 42.40
N ARG A 38 2.65 -4.55 43.09
CA ARG A 38 3.58 -3.80 43.95
C ARG A 38 4.96 -3.57 43.37
N THR A 39 5.32 -4.24 42.26
CA THR A 39 6.66 -4.13 41.67
C THR A 39 6.70 -3.24 40.42
N VAL A 40 5.55 -2.91 39.82
CA VAL A 40 5.46 -1.98 38.67
C VAL A 40 5.28 -0.51 39.12
N LEU A 41 4.92 -0.26 40.39
CA LEU A 41 4.72 1.09 40.94
C LEU A 41 5.99 1.72 41.57
N GLY A 42 7.18 1.13 41.40
CA GLY A 42 8.41 1.60 42.06
C GLY A 42 9.45 2.29 41.17
N GLY A 43 9.31 2.27 39.83
CA GLY A 43 10.43 2.57 38.93
C GLY A 43 10.30 3.74 37.96
N ILE A 44 9.11 4.36 37.81
CA ILE A 44 8.85 5.41 36.79
C ILE A 44 8.21 6.67 37.43
N ALA A 45 8.49 6.93 38.72
CA ALA A 45 7.82 8.02 39.44
C ALA A 45 8.63 9.32 39.61
N LEU A 46 9.88 9.41 39.12
CA LEU A 46 10.76 10.54 39.47
C LEU A 46 11.15 11.48 38.30
N VAL A 47 10.80 11.18 37.05
CA VAL A 47 11.06 12.09 35.92
C VAL A 47 9.78 12.51 35.18
N ALA A 48 8.74 11.67 35.15
CA ALA A 48 7.46 12.02 34.50
C ALA A 48 6.54 12.93 35.35
N ALA A 49 6.64 12.88 36.68
CA ALA A 49 5.74 13.62 37.58
C ALA A 49 6.00 15.14 37.63
N ALA A 50 7.19 15.59 37.22
CA ALA A 50 7.52 17.03 37.20
C ALA A 50 7.00 17.76 35.95
N ALA A 51 6.85 17.06 34.81
CA ALA A 51 6.38 17.65 33.56
C ALA A 51 4.86 17.51 33.36
N SER A 52 4.26 16.39 33.78
CA SER A 52 2.81 16.14 33.63
C SER A 52 1.96 16.77 34.74
N GLY A 53 2.53 17.01 35.93
CA GLY A 53 1.83 17.65 37.05
C GLY A 53 1.59 19.15 36.86
N ALA A 54 2.43 19.85 36.09
CA ALA A 54 2.29 21.28 35.85
C ALA A 54 1.19 21.60 34.84
N VAL A 55 0.98 20.75 33.82
CA VAL A 55 -0.04 20.99 32.78
C VAL A 55 -1.44 20.60 33.25
N LEU A 56 -1.59 19.50 34.01
CA LEU A 56 -2.90 19.03 34.47
C LEU A 56 -3.45 19.79 35.70
N ALA A 57 -2.59 20.42 36.52
CA ALA A 57 -3.05 21.22 37.66
C ALA A 57 -3.51 22.63 37.27
N LEU A 58 -3.09 23.15 36.11
CA LEU A 58 -3.50 24.45 35.59
C LEU A 58 -4.83 24.38 34.78
N SER A 59 -5.16 23.25 34.15
CA SER A 59 -6.41 23.11 33.39
C SER A 59 -7.65 23.00 34.29
N ALA A 60 -7.53 22.38 35.46
CA ALA A 60 -8.66 22.21 36.40
C ALA A 60 -9.11 23.53 37.08
N LEU A 61 -8.33 24.61 36.98
CA LEU A 61 -8.66 25.93 37.55
C LEU A 61 -9.29 26.91 36.54
N ARG A 62 -9.41 26.54 35.25
CA ARG A 62 -9.90 27.43 34.18
C ARG A 62 -11.35 27.19 33.74
N SER A 63 -12.05 26.20 34.31
CA SER A 63 -13.41 25.79 33.90
C SER A 63 -14.55 26.76 34.26
N GLY A 64 -14.29 28.06 34.43
CA GLY A 64 -15.27 29.05 34.88
C GLY A 64 -15.15 30.45 34.26
N ILE A 65 -14.47 30.60 33.13
CA ILE A 65 -14.29 31.92 32.50
C ILE A 65 -15.38 32.11 31.45
N GLY A 66 -16.28 33.08 31.70
CA GLY A 66 -17.24 33.55 30.70
C GLY A 66 -16.52 33.97 29.41
N SER A 67 -17.16 33.70 28.28
CA SER A 67 -16.63 33.91 26.93
C SER A 67 -16.39 35.39 26.62
N THR A 68 -15.20 35.88 26.98
CA THR A 68 -14.71 37.17 26.46
C THR A 68 -14.38 36.97 24.97
N PRO A 69 -14.90 37.81 24.06
CA PRO A 69 -14.65 37.66 22.62
C PRO A 69 -13.15 37.71 22.28
N ALA A 70 -12.72 36.95 21.26
CA ALA A 70 -11.30 36.88 20.85
C ALA A 70 -10.67 38.26 20.57
N GLY A 71 -11.45 39.24 20.10
CA GLY A 71 -10.96 40.59 19.79
C GLY A 71 -10.38 41.39 20.97
N THR A 72 -10.51 40.89 22.21
CA THR A 72 -9.97 41.54 23.42
C THR A 72 -8.97 40.68 24.19
N ALA A 73 -8.71 39.46 23.73
CA ALA A 73 -7.76 38.56 24.37
C ALA A 73 -6.32 38.95 24.06
N GLU A 74 -5.42 38.74 25.00
CA GLU A 74 -3.97 38.86 24.77
C GLU A 74 -3.54 37.79 23.75
N LEU A 75 -2.75 38.20 22.77
CA LEU A 75 -2.20 37.32 21.74
C LEU A 75 -0.86 36.77 22.22
N THR A 76 -0.65 35.48 21.99
CA THR A 76 0.61 34.80 22.28
C THR A 76 1.09 34.03 21.07
N ASP A 77 2.40 33.82 21.00
CA ASP A 77 3.05 33.00 19.98
C ASP A 77 3.32 31.61 20.55
N THR A 78 2.76 30.58 19.93
CA THR A 78 3.05 29.18 20.28
C THR A 78 3.74 28.50 19.12
N THR A 79 4.82 27.76 19.42
CA THR A 79 5.58 27.00 18.42
C THR A 79 5.45 25.51 18.66
N VAL A 80 5.01 24.77 17.65
CA VAL A 80 4.84 23.31 17.66
C VAL A 80 5.42 22.75 16.36
N ASN A 81 6.30 21.75 16.44
CA ASN A 81 6.85 21.05 15.26
C ASN A 81 7.43 21.98 14.16
N GLY A 82 8.09 23.06 14.61
CA GLY A 82 8.68 24.08 13.73
C GLY A 82 7.67 25.02 13.08
N ILE A 83 6.42 25.02 13.53
CA ILE A 83 5.35 25.91 13.09
C ILE A 83 5.01 26.85 14.24
N THR A 84 5.16 28.15 14.03
CA THR A 84 4.77 29.18 14.99
C THR A 84 3.46 29.81 14.55
N ILE A 85 2.48 29.89 15.46
CA ILE A 85 1.19 30.55 15.25
C ILE A 85 0.97 31.62 16.34
N THR A 86 0.44 32.78 15.95
CA THR A 86 -0.02 33.83 16.86
C THR A 86 -1.52 33.66 17.10
N HIS A 87 -1.94 33.53 18.35
CA HIS A 87 -3.33 33.22 18.70
C HIS A 87 -3.76 33.78 20.07
N PRO A 88 -5.07 33.91 20.36
CA PRO A 88 -5.57 34.18 21.70
C PRO A 88 -5.11 33.13 22.73
N GLU A 89 -4.66 33.57 23.92
CA GLU A 89 -4.17 32.69 24.99
C GLU A 89 -5.16 31.61 25.49
N ARG A 90 -6.47 31.78 25.21
CA ARG A 90 -7.50 30.82 25.61
C ARG A 90 -7.62 29.61 24.68
N TRP A 91 -7.04 29.67 23.48
CA TRP A 91 -7.08 28.56 22.55
C TRP A 91 -6.05 27.49 22.89
N TYR A 92 -6.37 26.27 22.51
CA TYR A 92 -5.51 25.12 22.61
C TYR A 92 -4.71 25.00 21.32
N VAL A 93 -3.40 25.22 21.39
CA VAL A 93 -2.45 24.95 20.30
C VAL A 93 -1.56 23.81 20.77
N VAL A 94 -1.71 22.63 20.18
CA VAL A 94 -1.09 21.41 20.68
C VAL A 94 -0.35 20.65 19.60
N ASP A 95 0.67 19.90 20.03
CA ASP A 95 1.25 18.81 19.26
C ASP A 95 0.26 17.63 19.27
N PRO A 96 -0.28 17.21 18.11
CA PRO A 96 -1.26 16.15 18.02
C PRO A 96 -0.78 14.81 18.58
N VAL A 97 0.51 14.49 18.44
CA VAL A 97 1.09 13.23 18.95
C VAL A 97 1.21 13.29 20.46
N GLN A 98 1.73 14.40 21.01
CA GLN A 98 1.86 14.55 22.47
C GLN A 98 0.50 14.64 23.17
N ALA A 99 -0.50 15.19 22.49
CA ALA A 99 -1.88 15.24 22.98
C ALA A 99 -2.62 13.91 22.84
N GLY A 100 -2.05 12.89 22.18
CA GLY A 100 -2.69 11.60 21.94
C GLY A 100 -3.82 11.64 20.89
N ILE A 101 -3.85 12.68 20.06
CA ILE A 101 -4.80 12.89 18.96
C ILE A 101 -4.41 12.04 17.74
N ALA A 102 -3.11 11.95 17.47
CA ALA A 102 -2.55 11.16 16.39
C ALA A 102 -1.51 10.17 16.95
N PRO A 103 -1.40 8.96 16.38
CA PRO A 103 -0.27 8.09 16.70
C PRO A 103 1.03 8.73 16.21
N PRO A 104 2.18 8.45 16.87
CA PRO A 104 3.48 8.83 16.32
C PRO A 104 3.66 8.13 14.97
N SER A 105 4.01 8.90 13.94
CA SER A 105 4.31 8.39 12.60
C SER A 105 5.41 9.24 11.98
N GLU A 106 6.41 8.55 11.41
CA GLU A 106 7.44 9.19 10.60
C GLU A 106 6.96 9.37 9.15
N ASP A 107 6.00 8.55 8.72
CA ASP A 107 5.40 8.56 7.38
C ASP A 107 4.56 9.82 7.12
N LEU A 108 4.50 10.22 5.85
CA LEU A 108 3.67 11.32 5.37
C LEU A 108 2.44 10.78 4.62
N PRO A 109 1.25 11.40 4.79
CA PRO A 109 1.01 12.63 5.54
C PRO A 109 0.85 12.41 7.05
N ARG A 110 1.30 13.39 7.86
CA ARG A 110 1.16 13.35 9.33
C ARG A 110 0.63 14.65 9.92
N LEU A 111 -0.17 14.56 10.96
CA LEU A 111 -0.72 15.74 11.65
C LEU A 111 0.35 16.37 12.55
N VAL A 112 0.69 17.65 12.32
CA VAL A 112 1.80 18.34 12.99
C VAL A 112 1.37 19.53 13.86
N LEU A 113 0.16 20.06 13.64
CA LEU A 113 -0.43 21.13 14.45
C LEU A 113 -1.94 20.89 14.57
N PHE A 114 -2.46 21.09 15.78
CA PHE A 114 -3.89 21.16 16.05
C PHE A 114 -4.20 22.41 16.85
N VAL A 115 -5.22 23.17 16.44
CA VAL A 115 -5.70 24.38 17.10
C VAL A 115 -7.21 24.32 17.29
N SER A 116 -7.70 24.61 18.50
CA SER A 116 -9.14 24.71 18.78
C SER A 116 -9.42 25.68 19.93
N ASP A 117 -10.64 26.19 20.00
CA ASP A 117 -11.17 26.95 21.14
C ASP A 117 -11.68 26.08 22.29
N ALA A 118 -11.76 24.75 22.10
CA ALA A 118 -12.12 23.77 23.12
C ALA A 118 -10.96 22.79 23.40
N ASP A 119 -10.98 22.15 24.58
CA ASP A 119 -9.99 21.15 24.94
C ASP A 119 -10.11 19.94 23.98
N PRO A 120 -9.08 19.64 23.17
CA PRO A 120 -9.16 18.60 22.15
C PRO A 120 -9.15 17.18 22.72
N VAL A 121 -8.67 16.98 23.95
CA VAL A 121 -8.55 15.65 24.56
C VAL A 121 -9.82 15.28 25.34
N ALA A 122 -10.44 16.27 25.99
CA ALA A 122 -11.64 16.05 26.79
C ALA A 122 -12.92 15.88 25.96
N SER A 123 -12.95 16.44 24.76
CA SER A 123 -14.16 16.65 23.97
C SER A 123 -14.62 15.43 23.18
N GLY A 124 -13.73 14.44 22.93
CA GLY A 124 -14.06 13.30 22.06
C GLY A 124 -14.52 13.72 20.65
N THR A 125 -14.32 14.99 20.28
CA THR A 125 -14.81 15.63 19.03
C THR A 125 -13.94 15.30 17.83
N LEU A 126 -12.73 14.79 18.06
CA LEU A 126 -11.73 14.57 17.04
C LEU A 126 -12.24 13.59 15.97
N GLY A 127 -12.46 14.12 14.77
CA GLY A 127 -12.80 13.38 13.55
C GLY A 127 -14.29 13.35 13.20
N CYS A 128 -15.21 13.63 14.13
CA CYS A 128 -16.64 13.69 13.81
C CYS A 128 -17.43 14.53 14.83
N PRO A 129 -17.40 15.87 14.73
CA PRO A 129 -18.07 16.77 15.67
C PRO A 129 -19.56 16.47 15.86
N ALA A 130 -20.27 16.00 14.82
CA ALA A 130 -21.69 15.62 14.92
C ALA A 130 -22.01 14.59 16.00
N LEU A 131 -21.02 13.77 16.40
CA LEU A 131 -21.20 12.73 17.42
C LEU A 131 -20.92 13.23 18.84
N ALA A 132 -20.32 14.41 18.99
CA ALA A 132 -19.98 14.96 20.29
C ALA A 132 -21.05 15.93 20.79
N GLU A 133 -21.51 15.72 22.03
CA GLU A 133 -22.44 16.64 22.69
C GLU A 133 -21.79 18.02 22.87
N GLY A 134 -22.40 19.06 22.29
CA GLY A 134 -21.93 20.45 22.40
C GLY A 134 -20.94 20.91 21.32
N ALA A 135 -20.58 20.04 20.37
CA ALA A 135 -19.57 20.35 19.35
C ALA A 135 -19.96 21.46 18.37
N ALA A 136 -21.24 21.81 18.25
CA ALA A 136 -21.73 22.81 17.28
C ALA A 136 -21.17 24.25 17.47
N GLN A 137 -20.43 24.51 18.56
CA GLN A 137 -20.10 25.86 19.01
C GLN A 137 -18.65 26.30 18.78
N GLY A 138 -17.77 25.43 18.26
CA GLY A 138 -16.33 25.70 18.18
C GLY A 138 -15.75 25.69 16.77
N PHE A 139 -14.43 25.82 16.71
CA PHE A 139 -13.65 25.61 15.48
C PHE A 139 -12.49 24.65 15.73
N GLU A 140 -12.00 24.07 14.64
CA GLU A 140 -10.84 23.18 14.63
C GLU A 140 -9.97 23.50 13.41
N LEU A 141 -8.71 23.88 13.63
CA LEU A 141 -7.68 24.01 12.60
C LEU A 141 -6.68 22.87 12.77
N THR A 142 -6.51 22.10 11.70
CA THR A 142 -5.49 21.06 11.60
C THR A 142 -4.48 21.47 10.54
N VAL A 143 -3.19 21.22 10.80
CA VAL A 143 -2.13 21.29 9.78
C VAL A 143 -1.43 19.95 9.72
N ARG A 144 -1.42 19.35 8.53
CA ARG A 144 -0.69 18.13 8.21
C ARG A 144 0.56 18.49 7.41
N GLU A 145 1.65 17.81 7.69
CA GLU A 145 2.81 17.79 6.82
C GLU A 145 2.59 16.73 5.74
N MET A 146 2.83 17.11 4.50
CA MET A 146 2.64 16.33 3.28
C MET A 146 4.00 16.03 2.65
N PRO A 147 4.13 15.00 1.79
CA PRO A 147 5.31 14.84 0.96
C PRO A 147 5.64 16.15 0.22
N LEU A 148 6.91 16.49 0.08
CA LEU A 148 7.33 17.80 -0.45
C LEU A 148 6.85 17.97 -1.89
N ALA A 149 5.90 18.86 -2.10
CA ALA A 149 5.33 19.16 -3.40
C ALA A 149 6.24 20.09 -4.20
N LEU A 150 6.68 19.59 -5.35
CA LEU A 150 7.48 20.33 -6.34
C LEU A 150 6.59 21.00 -7.41
N ALA A 151 5.35 20.54 -7.55
CA ALA A 151 4.38 21.06 -8.51
C ALA A 151 2.94 21.06 -7.94
N GLY A 152 2.02 21.70 -8.67
CA GLY A 152 0.60 21.78 -8.32
C GLY A 152 0.28 22.82 -7.24
N GLU A 153 -0.94 22.78 -6.70
CA GLU A 153 -1.41 23.75 -5.70
C GLU A 153 -0.61 23.67 -4.41
N ALA A 154 -0.26 22.46 -3.96
CA ALA A 154 0.54 22.25 -2.76
C ALA A 154 1.96 22.84 -2.85
N ALA A 155 2.49 23.10 -4.05
CA ALA A 155 3.80 23.72 -4.24
C ALA A 155 3.79 25.25 -4.11
N ARG A 156 2.60 25.88 -3.97
CA ARG A 156 2.50 27.34 -3.83
C ARG A 156 3.26 27.83 -2.60
N PRO A 157 4.04 28.90 -2.69
CA PRO A 157 4.74 29.44 -1.53
C PRO A 157 3.75 30.08 -0.55
N TRP A 158 4.01 29.91 0.75
CA TRP A 158 3.30 30.65 1.81
C TRP A 158 3.51 32.18 1.68
N PRO A 159 2.49 33.03 1.93
CA PRO A 159 1.14 32.70 2.37
C PRO A 159 0.15 32.35 1.25
N VAL A 160 -0.82 31.49 1.59
CA VAL A 160 -1.95 31.12 0.72
C VAL A 160 -3.27 31.40 1.45
N PRO A 161 -4.33 31.86 0.75
CA PRO A 161 -5.65 31.97 1.36
C PRO A 161 -6.26 30.58 1.58
N MET A 162 -7.17 30.47 2.55
CA MET A 162 -8.04 29.29 2.65
C MET A 162 -9.22 29.41 1.69
N GLU A 163 -9.58 28.29 1.08
CA GLU A 163 -10.71 28.17 0.15
C GLU A 163 -11.72 27.16 0.69
N ARG A 164 -12.98 27.28 0.28
CA ARG A 164 -14.02 26.36 0.74
C ARG A 164 -13.76 24.97 0.17
N LEU A 165 -13.75 23.96 1.05
CA LEU A 165 -13.67 22.57 0.63
C LEU A 165 -15.08 22.02 0.43
N ASP A 166 -15.31 21.42 -0.73
CA ASP A 166 -16.49 20.61 -0.98
C ASP A 166 -16.28 19.24 -0.29
N ILE A 167 -16.83 19.11 0.91
CA ILE A 167 -16.87 17.83 1.61
C ILE A 167 -17.88 16.91 0.93
N ASP A 168 -17.48 15.66 0.73
CA ASP A 168 -18.38 14.67 0.15
C ASP A 168 -19.56 14.35 1.10
N THR A 169 -20.56 13.64 0.59
CA THR A 169 -21.75 13.29 1.37
C THR A 169 -21.44 12.43 2.60
N SER A 170 -20.34 11.67 2.59
CA SER A 170 -19.95 10.81 3.71
C SER A 170 -19.32 11.61 4.85
N GLU A 171 -18.44 12.57 4.55
CA GLU A 171 -17.88 13.50 5.53
C GLU A 171 -18.92 14.50 6.03
N SER A 172 -19.89 14.89 5.19
CA SER A 172 -20.94 15.84 5.56
C SER A 172 -21.77 15.41 6.78
N ALA A 173 -21.91 14.10 7.01
CA ALA A 173 -22.61 13.58 8.19
C ALA A 173 -21.90 13.92 9.50
N CYS A 174 -20.57 14.06 9.47
CA CYS A 174 -19.76 14.43 10.63
C CYS A 174 -19.71 15.92 10.90
N TYR A 175 -20.02 16.75 9.89
CA TYR A 175 -19.88 18.21 9.93
C TYR A 175 -21.17 18.94 9.50
N PRO A 176 -22.35 18.60 10.06
CA PRO A 176 -23.61 19.17 9.60
C PRO A 176 -23.66 20.68 9.85
N GLY A 177 -23.74 21.46 8.76
CA GLY A 177 -23.82 22.92 8.81
C GLY A 177 -22.49 23.63 9.10
N TRP A 178 -21.39 22.91 9.20
CA TRP A 178 -20.07 23.51 9.37
C TRP A 178 -19.57 24.09 8.04
N THR A 179 -18.78 25.15 8.14
CA THR A 179 -17.97 25.63 7.01
C THR A 179 -16.60 24.97 7.11
N ILE A 180 -16.23 24.19 6.10
CA ILE A 180 -14.92 23.57 5.99
C ILE A 180 -14.10 24.33 4.96
N LEU A 181 -12.93 24.80 5.37
CA LEU A 181 -11.96 25.48 4.53
C LEU A 181 -10.67 24.67 4.46
N GLY A 182 -9.95 24.80 3.35
CA GLY A 182 -8.70 24.09 3.08
C GLY A 182 -7.68 24.98 2.40
N ALA A 183 -6.41 24.65 2.61
CA ALA A 183 -5.30 25.25 1.88
C ALA A 183 -4.12 24.28 1.84
N SER A 184 -3.36 24.30 0.76
CA SER A 184 -2.10 23.56 0.64
C SER A 184 -0.98 24.49 0.18
N TRP A 185 0.23 24.31 0.72
CA TRP A 185 1.37 25.17 0.42
C TRP A 185 2.71 24.51 0.74
N THR A 186 3.80 25.11 0.24
CA THR A 186 5.17 24.77 0.57
C THR A 186 5.85 25.95 1.28
N ALA A 187 6.51 25.66 2.40
CA ALA A 187 7.33 26.62 3.14
C ALA A 187 8.51 25.92 3.80
N ALA A 188 9.68 26.56 3.81
CA ALA A 188 10.89 26.03 4.46
C ALA A 188 11.25 24.57 4.05
N ARG A 189 11.15 24.25 2.76
CA ARG A 189 11.34 22.90 2.16
C ARG A 189 10.40 21.81 2.70
N ARG A 190 9.23 22.19 3.19
CA ARG A 190 8.18 21.28 3.66
C ARG A 190 6.86 21.65 3.00
N SER A 191 6.03 20.66 2.72
CA SER A 191 4.68 20.90 2.22
C SER A 191 3.64 20.61 3.28
N PHE A 192 2.56 21.36 3.26
CA PHE A 192 1.52 21.33 4.27
C PHE A 192 0.15 21.36 3.64
N GLU A 193 -0.80 20.74 4.31
CA GLU A 193 -2.24 20.88 4.08
C GLU A 193 -2.88 21.33 5.40
N ALA A 194 -3.66 22.42 5.35
CA ALA A 194 -4.52 22.80 6.45
C ALA A 194 -5.98 22.49 6.14
N ARG A 195 -6.71 22.10 7.18
CA ARG A 195 -8.17 22.09 7.18
C ARG A 195 -8.68 22.86 8.39
N LEU A 196 -9.59 23.79 8.15
CA LEU A 196 -10.28 24.58 9.17
C LEU A 196 -11.77 24.28 9.12
N GLY A 197 -12.28 23.62 10.16
CA GLY A 197 -13.70 23.47 10.39
C GLY A 197 -14.23 24.57 11.31
N ILE A 198 -15.31 25.24 10.91
CA ILE A 198 -15.95 26.29 11.70
C ILE A 198 -17.42 25.91 11.92
N GLY A 199 -17.81 25.76 13.19
CA GLY A 199 -19.19 25.48 13.58
C GLY A 199 -20.16 26.61 13.19
N PRO A 200 -21.45 26.31 12.98
CA PRO A 200 -22.44 27.29 12.54
C PRO A 200 -22.69 28.43 13.55
N ASP A 201 -22.46 28.16 14.84
CA ASP A 201 -22.71 29.11 15.93
C ASP A 201 -21.46 29.92 16.33
N VAL A 202 -20.32 29.72 15.65
CA VAL A 202 -19.08 30.45 15.91
C VAL A 202 -19.27 31.94 15.55
N PRO A 203 -19.06 32.88 16.50
CA PRO A 203 -19.21 34.31 16.25
C PRO A 203 -18.25 34.81 15.16
N GLU A 204 -18.65 35.84 14.41
CA GLU A 204 -17.84 36.41 13.33
C GLU A 204 -16.47 36.93 13.82
N GLU A 205 -16.41 37.44 15.05
CA GLU A 205 -15.13 37.85 15.67
C GLU A 205 -14.18 36.68 15.88
N GLU A 206 -14.71 35.49 16.22
CA GLU A 206 -13.91 34.28 16.39
C GLU A 206 -13.46 33.74 15.02
N ARG A 207 -14.35 33.77 14.03
CA ARG A 207 -14.06 33.44 12.63
C ARG A 207 -12.90 34.27 12.10
N ALA A 208 -12.99 35.59 12.24
CA ALA A 208 -11.93 36.50 11.82
C ALA A 208 -10.62 36.26 12.59
N ALA A 209 -10.70 35.94 13.89
CA ALA A 209 -9.54 35.62 14.69
C ALA A 209 -8.83 34.34 14.21
N ILE A 210 -9.55 33.27 13.88
CA ILE A 210 -8.91 32.00 13.46
C ILE A 210 -8.32 32.11 12.07
N GLU A 211 -8.97 32.86 11.18
CA GLU A 211 -8.41 33.20 9.86
C GLU A 211 -7.13 34.05 10.00
N ALA A 212 -7.13 35.05 10.89
CA ALA A 212 -5.93 35.84 11.18
C ALA A 212 -4.81 34.99 11.80
N ALA A 213 -5.15 34.06 12.70
CA ALA A 213 -4.21 33.13 13.29
C ALA A 213 -3.60 32.20 12.22
N PHE A 214 -4.40 31.67 11.30
CA PHE A 214 -3.89 30.92 10.15
C PHE A 214 -2.92 31.75 9.31
N MET A 215 -3.26 33.00 9.00
CA MET A 215 -2.37 33.89 8.23
C MET A 215 -1.09 34.28 8.99
N SER A 216 -1.04 34.09 10.31
CA SER A 216 0.15 34.34 11.15
C SER A 216 1.17 33.21 11.14
N LEU A 217 0.86 32.06 10.52
CA LEU A 217 1.74 30.89 10.53
C LEU A 217 3.13 31.24 9.97
N ARG A 218 4.15 30.78 10.68
CA ARG A 218 5.57 30.89 10.32
C ARG A 218 6.23 29.53 10.42
N PHE A 219 7.13 29.22 9.48
CA PHE A 219 7.70 27.89 9.32
C PHE A 219 9.21 27.92 9.46
N ALA A 220 9.74 27.05 10.31
CA ALA A 220 11.16 26.77 10.43
C ALA A 220 11.51 25.49 9.66
N PRO A 221 12.71 25.40 9.06
CA PRO A 221 13.20 24.15 8.49
C PRO A 221 13.42 23.13 9.59
N THR A 222 13.09 21.87 9.33
CA THR A 222 13.25 20.75 10.29
C THR A 222 14.68 20.19 10.33
N GLY A 223 15.58 20.68 9.48
CA GLY A 223 16.99 20.24 9.40
C GLY A 223 17.17 18.86 8.76
N ALA A 224 16.09 18.10 8.55
CA ALA A 224 16.08 16.85 7.80
C ALA A 224 15.80 17.14 6.31
N ASP A 225 16.50 16.43 5.43
CA ASP A 225 16.15 16.39 4.00
C ASP A 225 14.81 15.66 3.79
N PRO A 226 14.05 16.00 2.74
CA PRO A 226 12.79 15.33 2.45
C PRO A 226 13.03 13.83 2.24
N GLU A 227 12.16 13.00 2.82
CA GLU A 227 12.13 11.56 2.57
C GLU A 227 11.21 11.20 1.40
N ALA A 228 10.26 12.09 1.06
CA ALA A 228 9.34 11.91 -0.03
C ALA A 228 8.99 13.26 -0.68
N VAL A 229 8.79 13.25 -2.00
CA VAL A 229 8.42 14.41 -2.82
C VAL A 229 7.24 14.07 -3.73
N VAL A 230 6.28 14.98 -3.86
CA VAL A 230 5.25 14.90 -4.90
C VAL A 230 5.85 15.44 -6.20
N LEU A 231 5.95 14.56 -7.20
CA LEU A 231 6.51 14.87 -8.51
C LEU A 231 5.45 15.42 -9.47
N ALA A 232 4.26 14.82 -9.47
CA ALA A 232 3.18 15.20 -10.35
C ALA A 232 1.81 14.90 -9.75
N THR A 233 0.81 15.63 -10.21
CA THR A 233 -0.62 15.41 -9.91
C THR A 233 -1.42 15.50 -11.21
N GLY A 234 -2.58 14.87 -11.26
CA GLY A 234 -3.47 14.97 -12.41
C GLY A 234 -4.80 14.30 -12.19
N THR A 235 -5.55 14.12 -13.27
CA THR A 235 -6.84 13.42 -13.28
C THR A 235 -6.84 12.38 -14.39
N VAL A 236 -7.40 11.20 -14.12
CA VAL A 236 -7.53 10.09 -15.06
C VAL A 236 -8.86 9.39 -14.81
N ALA A 237 -9.67 9.19 -15.85
CA ALA A 237 -11.05 8.69 -15.78
C ALA A 237 -11.91 9.40 -14.70
N GLY A 238 -11.72 10.72 -14.54
CA GLY A 238 -12.42 11.53 -13.53
C GLY A 238 -11.85 11.41 -12.10
N GLU A 239 -10.84 10.58 -11.87
CA GLU A 239 -10.20 10.40 -10.58
C GLU A 239 -8.89 11.18 -10.46
N ALA A 240 -8.72 11.88 -9.34
CA ALA A 240 -7.48 12.59 -9.03
C ALA A 240 -6.38 11.62 -8.58
N TRP A 241 -5.16 11.84 -9.06
CA TRP A 241 -3.99 11.05 -8.71
C TRP A 241 -2.78 11.92 -8.36
N THR A 242 -1.88 11.34 -7.56
CA THR A 242 -0.62 11.95 -7.11
C THR A 242 0.52 10.94 -7.28
N LEU A 243 1.58 11.33 -7.99
CA LEU A 243 2.82 10.56 -8.10
C LEU A 243 3.85 11.09 -7.11
N ILE A 244 4.34 10.20 -6.26
CA ILE A 244 5.25 10.49 -5.15
C ILE A 244 6.54 9.71 -5.35
N ALA A 245 7.69 10.37 -5.29
CA ALA A 245 8.98 9.70 -5.13
C ALA A 245 9.37 9.66 -3.66
N GLU A 246 9.87 8.52 -3.21
CA GLU A 246 10.24 8.24 -1.84
C GLU A 246 11.68 7.70 -1.81
N ARG A 247 12.49 8.23 -0.90
CA ARG A 247 13.81 7.67 -0.62
C ARG A 247 13.63 6.31 0.05
N ARG A 248 14.26 5.27 -0.48
CA ARG A 248 14.26 3.93 0.11
C ARG A 248 15.68 3.44 0.39
N PRO A 249 15.87 2.50 1.34
CA PRO A 249 17.13 1.78 1.45
C PRO A 249 17.45 1.11 0.11
N GLY A 250 18.54 1.52 -0.54
CA GLY A 250 18.96 0.96 -1.83
C GLY A 250 18.34 1.59 -3.08
N GLY A 251 17.71 2.78 -2.99
CA GLY A 251 17.32 3.53 -4.18
C GLY A 251 16.07 4.38 -4.01
N MET A 252 15.36 4.58 -5.11
CA MET A 252 14.12 5.35 -5.18
C MET A 252 12.90 4.41 -5.22
N GLY A 253 11.85 4.74 -4.48
CA GLY A 253 10.51 4.21 -4.72
C GLY A 253 9.64 5.24 -5.43
N LEU A 254 8.75 4.81 -6.34
CA LEU A 254 7.62 5.64 -6.79
C LEU A 254 6.33 5.02 -6.32
N ARG A 255 5.43 5.87 -5.83
CA ARG A 255 4.10 5.51 -5.39
C ARG A 255 3.07 6.38 -6.09
N LEU A 256 2.08 5.74 -6.70
CA LEU A 256 0.90 6.43 -7.21
C LEU A 256 -0.22 6.30 -6.17
N GLN A 257 -0.85 7.43 -5.83
CA GLN A 257 -1.93 7.49 -4.85
C GLN A 257 -3.15 8.14 -5.48
N SER A 258 -4.33 7.54 -5.27
CA SER A 258 -5.63 8.10 -5.67
C SER A 258 -6.68 7.80 -4.59
N ALA A 259 -7.90 8.33 -4.74
CA ALA A 259 -8.95 8.18 -3.72
C ALA A 259 -9.54 6.76 -3.68
N SER A 260 -9.73 6.14 -4.85
CA SER A 260 -10.23 4.76 -4.98
C SER A 260 -9.13 3.71 -4.77
N TRP A 261 -7.86 4.12 -4.86
CA TRP A 261 -6.73 3.22 -4.84
C TRP A 261 -5.60 3.72 -3.94
N SER A 262 -5.46 3.08 -2.79
CA SER A 262 -4.35 3.28 -1.87
C SER A 262 -3.15 2.41 -2.27
N GLY A 263 -2.49 2.75 -3.37
CA GLY A 263 -1.07 2.46 -3.56
C GLY A 263 -0.72 1.19 -4.33
N GLY A 264 -0.49 1.36 -5.63
CA GLY A 264 0.55 0.60 -6.33
C GLY A 264 1.84 1.39 -6.21
N GLY A 265 2.76 0.85 -5.43
CA GLY A 265 4.14 1.30 -5.41
C GLY A 265 5.03 0.23 -6.00
N GLY A 266 6.01 0.63 -6.80
CA GLY A 266 7.14 -0.23 -7.13
C GLY A 266 8.34 0.24 -6.35
N GLY A 267 8.99 -0.68 -5.64
CA GLY A 267 10.38 -0.48 -5.28
C GLY A 267 11.19 -0.60 -6.56
N PHE A 268 11.88 0.46 -6.96
CA PHE A 268 12.88 0.35 -8.01
C PHE A 268 14.18 -0.01 -7.31
N GLU A 269 14.42 -1.32 -7.20
CA GLU A 269 15.73 -1.82 -6.79
C GLU A 269 16.79 -1.20 -7.71
N ASP A 270 18.02 -1.05 -7.20
CA ASP A 270 19.21 -0.55 -7.90
C ASP A 270 19.70 -1.48 -9.03
N ARG A 271 18.76 -2.10 -9.75
CA ARG A 271 19.02 -2.82 -10.98
C ARG A 271 19.22 -1.77 -12.07
N PRO A 272 20.32 -1.87 -12.86
CA PRO A 272 20.68 -0.88 -13.88
C PRO A 272 19.81 -1.01 -15.14
N LEU A 273 18.49 -1.04 -14.97
CA LEU A 273 17.56 -1.05 -16.09
C LEU A 273 17.40 0.40 -16.59
N PRO A 274 17.46 0.63 -17.92
CA PRO A 274 17.26 1.98 -18.48
C PRO A 274 15.86 2.54 -18.23
N LEU A 275 14.88 1.67 -17.98
CA LEU A 275 13.48 1.99 -17.74
C LEU A 275 12.88 0.97 -16.78
N HIS A 276 12.23 1.47 -15.73
CA HIS A 276 11.33 0.70 -14.89
C HIS A 276 9.93 1.26 -15.04
N THR A 277 8.91 0.40 -15.08
CA THR A 277 7.54 0.86 -15.36
C THR A 277 6.50 0.03 -14.62
N ILE A 278 5.44 0.72 -14.21
CA ILE A 278 4.22 0.18 -13.62
C ILE A 278 3.06 0.85 -14.36
N PHE A 279 1.92 0.17 -14.42
CA PHE A 279 0.70 0.75 -14.95
C PHE A 279 -0.47 0.50 -13.99
N HIS A 280 -1.45 1.39 -14.06
CA HIS A 280 -2.75 1.23 -13.44
C HIS A 280 -3.84 1.56 -14.46
N VAL A 281 -4.97 0.88 -14.33
CA VAL A 281 -6.14 1.07 -15.20
C VAL A 281 -7.22 1.75 -14.36
N PHE A 282 -7.64 2.93 -14.79
CA PHE A 282 -8.72 3.67 -14.17
C PHE A 282 -9.98 3.61 -15.04
N GLY A 283 -11.15 3.64 -14.40
CA GLY A 283 -12.45 3.56 -15.06
C GLY A 283 -12.77 2.19 -15.65
N THR A 284 -13.96 2.07 -16.23
CA THR A 284 -14.46 0.84 -16.88
C THR A 284 -15.03 1.16 -18.26
N GLY A 285 -15.16 0.13 -19.11
CA GLY A 285 -15.75 0.27 -20.45
C GLY A 285 -15.02 1.30 -21.33
N ASP A 286 -15.80 2.21 -21.93
CA ASP A 286 -15.30 3.23 -22.86
C ASP A 286 -14.62 4.42 -22.16
N GLU A 287 -14.78 4.57 -20.85
CA GLU A 287 -14.12 5.61 -20.04
C GLU A 287 -12.77 5.16 -19.48
N ARG A 288 -12.37 3.92 -19.81
CA ARG A 288 -11.13 3.33 -19.34
C ARG A 288 -9.91 4.12 -19.80
N GLU A 289 -9.07 4.49 -18.86
CA GLU A 289 -7.79 5.14 -19.10
C GLU A 289 -6.67 4.36 -18.41
N VAL A 290 -5.50 4.29 -19.05
CA VAL A 290 -4.32 3.65 -18.48
C VAL A 290 -3.34 4.73 -18.10
N LEU A 291 -2.95 4.75 -16.82
CA LEU A 291 -1.86 5.56 -16.31
C LEU A 291 -0.63 4.69 -16.16
N VAL A 292 0.42 5.04 -16.89
CA VAL A 292 1.73 4.39 -16.85
C VAL A 292 2.70 5.34 -16.19
N PHE A 293 3.43 4.86 -15.19
CA PHE A 293 4.46 5.65 -14.52
C PHE A 293 5.68 4.80 -14.25
N GLY A 294 6.79 5.44 -13.94
CA GLY A 294 8.01 4.72 -13.69
C GLY A 294 9.24 5.61 -13.60
N ALA A 295 10.39 4.96 -13.54
CA ALA A 295 11.69 5.59 -13.41
C ALA A 295 12.49 5.42 -14.72
N VAL A 296 13.13 6.49 -15.17
CA VAL A 296 14.00 6.54 -16.34
C VAL A 296 15.38 6.93 -15.86
N ARG A 297 16.41 6.18 -16.26
CA ARG A 297 17.78 6.57 -15.96
C ARG A 297 18.24 7.67 -16.92
N GLU A 298 19.07 8.58 -16.44
CA GLU A 298 19.79 9.49 -17.32
C GLU A 298 20.51 8.73 -18.46
N PRO A 299 20.56 9.28 -19.70
CA PRO A 299 20.17 10.63 -20.10
C PRO A 299 18.75 10.70 -20.74
N GLY A 300 17.81 9.84 -20.35
CA GLY A 300 16.45 9.86 -20.91
C GLY A 300 15.69 11.12 -20.50
N VAL A 301 15.16 11.88 -21.48
CA VAL A 301 14.44 13.15 -21.23
C VAL A 301 12.97 13.10 -21.65
N ARG A 302 12.56 12.07 -22.39
CA ARG A 302 11.22 11.92 -22.93
C ARG A 302 10.82 10.45 -23.01
N VAL A 303 9.58 10.15 -22.65
CA VAL A 303 8.98 8.82 -22.83
C VAL A 303 7.80 8.94 -23.78
N GLU A 304 7.70 8.02 -24.73
CA GLU A 304 6.59 7.96 -25.70
C GLU A 304 5.98 6.57 -25.71
N ALA A 305 4.67 6.49 -25.58
CA ALA A 305 3.90 5.26 -25.66
C ALA A 305 3.31 5.09 -27.07
N PHE A 306 3.56 3.93 -27.67
CA PHE A 306 3.05 3.54 -28.99
C PHE A 306 2.01 2.42 -28.81
N PRO A 307 0.71 2.70 -29.02
CA PRO A 307 -0.33 1.66 -29.00
C PRO A 307 -0.08 0.60 -30.07
N LEU A 308 -0.18 -0.67 -29.70
CA LEU A 308 0.18 -1.79 -30.59
C LEU A 308 -0.72 -1.96 -31.81
N LEU A 309 -1.99 -1.56 -31.72
CA LEU A 309 -2.97 -1.70 -32.79
C LEU A 309 -3.01 -0.50 -33.75
N GLY A 310 -2.06 0.42 -33.63
CA GLY A 310 -2.07 1.65 -34.41
C GLY A 310 -3.06 2.66 -33.82
N GLY A 311 -2.53 3.52 -32.96
CA GLY A 311 -3.21 4.71 -32.44
C GLY A 311 -2.21 5.88 -32.43
N PRO A 312 -2.65 7.11 -32.13
CA PRO A 312 -1.73 8.21 -31.92
C PRO A 312 -0.77 7.87 -30.78
N SER A 313 0.52 8.15 -30.97
CA SER A 313 1.48 8.06 -29.86
C SER A 313 1.17 9.13 -28.82
N VAL A 314 1.42 8.80 -27.56
CA VAL A 314 1.32 9.75 -26.45
C VAL A 314 2.72 9.96 -25.92
N SER A 315 3.14 11.21 -25.72
CA SER A 315 4.48 11.54 -25.22
C SER A 315 4.38 12.32 -23.91
N THR A 316 5.29 12.04 -22.99
CA THR A 316 5.52 12.85 -21.79
C THR A 316 6.99 13.23 -21.67
N SER A 317 7.24 14.39 -21.08
CA SER A 317 8.57 14.73 -20.57
C SER A 317 8.87 13.90 -19.32
N VAL A 318 10.15 13.64 -19.12
CA VAL A 318 10.68 13.13 -17.86
C VAL A 318 10.63 14.24 -16.80
N ILE A 319 10.41 13.87 -15.56
CA ILE A 319 10.26 14.74 -14.39
C ILE A 319 11.50 14.57 -13.52
N ASP A 320 12.27 15.64 -13.37
CA ASP A 320 13.46 15.67 -12.51
C ASP A 320 13.10 15.23 -11.09
N VAL A 321 13.78 14.19 -10.61
CA VAL A 321 13.69 13.79 -9.20
C VAL A 321 14.87 14.40 -8.47
N PRO A 322 14.65 15.09 -7.33
CA PRO A 322 15.75 15.64 -6.55
C PRO A 322 16.82 14.58 -6.21
N ASP A 323 18.10 14.94 -6.36
CA ASP A 323 19.24 14.05 -6.07
C ASP A 323 19.18 13.44 -4.67
N ASP A 324 18.59 14.17 -3.71
CA ASP A 324 18.42 13.71 -2.34
C ASP A 324 17.35 12.61 -2.23
N ILE A 325 16.45 12.43 -3.19
CA ILE A 325 15.46 11.35 -3.23
C ILE A 325 15.89 10.20 -4.15
N GLY A 326 16.26 10.53 -5.39
CA GLY A 326 16.21 9.59 -6.52
C GLY A 326 17.55 9.14 -7.10
N GLY A 327 18.66 9.79 -6.76
CA GLY A 327 19.97 9.52 -7.36
C GLY A 327 19.94 9.67 -8.89
N ASP A 328 20.35 8.62 -9.61
CA ASP A 328 20.53 8.58 -11.08
C ASP A 328 19.22 8.46 -11.90
N TYR A 329 18.05 8.49 -11.25
CA TYR A 329 16.76 8.25 -11.89
C TYR A 329 15.85 9.46 -11.81
N ASP A 330 15.25 9.78 -12.96
CA ASP A 330 14.12 10.66 -13.06
C ASP A 330 12.82 9.85 -13.17
N ALA A 331 11.67 10.52 -13.03
CA ALA A 331 10.37 9.86 -13.14
C ALA A 331 9.65 10.21 -14.44
N PHE A 332 8.62 9.45 -14.78
CA PHE A 332 7.65 9.86 -15.79
C PHE A 332 6.26 9.38 -15.40
N VAL A 333 5.25 10.06 -15.96
CA VAL A 333 3.85 9.64 -15.90
C VAL A 333 3.19 9.95 -17.23
N LEU A 334 2.43 8.99 -17.75
CA LEU A 334 1.77 9.07 -19.03
C LEU A 334 0.37 8.49 -18.88
N VAL A 335 -0.62 9.20 -19.39
CA VAL A 335 -2.02 8.74 -19.43
C VAL A 335 -2.39 8.53 -20.88
N TYR A 336 -2.96 7.37 -21.20
CA TYR A 336 -3.50 7.11 -22.54
C TYR A 336 -4.82 6.35 -22.48
N ARG A 337 -5.64 6.53 -23.52
CA ARG A 337 -6.85 5.74 -23.74
C ARG A 337 -6.51 4.55 -24.62
N PRO A 338 -6.68 3.31 -24.14
CA PRO A 338 -6.47 2.12 -24.95
C PRO A 338 -7.62 1.94 -25.94
N ASP A 339 -7.30 1.75 -27.21
CA ASP A 339 -8.28 1.24 -28.18
C ASP A 339 -8.49 -0.26 -27.90
N LEU A 340 -9.66 -0.65 -27.41
CA LEU A 340 -10.03 -2.05 -27.18
C LEU A 340 -9.95 -2.86 -28.49
N PRO A 341 -9.55 -4.15 -28.47
CA PRO A 341 -9.53 -5.05 -27.31
C PRO A 341 -8.16 -5.37 -26.71
N THR A 342 -7.03 -4.99 -27.31
CA THR A 342 -5.71 -5.27 -26.71
C THR A 342 -5.15 -4.03 -26.06
N LEU A 343 -5.00 -4.09 -24.74
CA LEU A 343 -4.22 -3.09 -24.03
C LEU A 343 -2.75 -3.46 -24.13
N GLY A 344 -2.01 -2.70 -24.91
CA GLY A 344 -0.57 -2.84 -24.92
C GLY A 344 0.04 -1.64 -25.59
N VAL A 345 1.16 -1.22 -25.03
CA VAL A 345 1.95 -0.10 -25.52
C VAL A 345 3.40 -0.49 -25.53
N ASP A 346 4.11 -0.09 -26.57
CA ASP A 346 5.57 -0.06 -26.52
C ASP A 346 5.99 1.32 -26.02
N LEU A 347 6.71 1.34 -24.91
CA LEU A 347 7.30 2.55 -24.34
C LEU A 347 8.70 2.73 -24.92
N ASN A 348 8.94 3.87 -25.56
CA ASN A 348 10.25 4.29 -26.00
C ASN A 348 10.76 5.42 -25.12
N VAL A 349 12.00 5.30 -24.65
CA VAL A 349 12.71 6.39 -23.97
C VAL A 349 13.65 7.06 -24.97
N TYR A 350 13.66 8.39 -24.99
CA TYR A 350 14.50 9.19 -25.88
C TYR A 350 15.47 10.06 -25.09
N ASP A 351 16.67 10.23 -25.63
CA ASP A 351 17.60 11.27 -25.18
C ASP A 351 17.23 12.66 -25.75
N ALA A 352 17.97 13.69 -25.33
CA ALA A 352 17.77 15.07 -25.79
C ALA A 352 18.02 15.29 -27.30
N GLN A 353 18.66 14.34 -27.99
CA GLN A 353 18.86 14.37 -29.44
C GLN A 353 17.75 13.61 -30.19
N GLY A 354 16.77 13.05 -29.47
CA GLY A 354 15.67 12.27 -30.04
C GLY A 354 16.07 10.86 -30.44
N ARG A 355 17.20 10.32 -29.95
CA ARG A 355 17.59 8.92 -30.18
C ARG A 355 16.91 8.04 -29.14
N THR A 356 16.38 6.91 -29.59
CA THR A 356 15.80 5.90 -28.69
C THR A 356 16.91 5.24 -27.87
N LEU A 357 16.78 5.30 -26.55
CA LEU A 357 17.68 4.65 -25.58
C LEU A 357 17.25 3.21 -25.28
N THR A 358 15.94 3.01 -25.10
CA THR A 358 15.35 1.70 -24.84
C THR A 358 13.91 1.64 -25.33
N THR A 359 13.42 0.42 -25.54
CA THR A 359 12.03 0.10 -25.85
C THR A 359 11.55 -1.02 -24.94
N VAL A 360 10.42 -0.82 -24.26
CA VAL A 360 9.79 -1.81 -23.39
C VAL A 360 8.34 -2.02 -23.80
N GLY A 361 7.98 -3.25 -24.15
CA GLY A 361 6.60 -3.61 -24.45
C GLY A 361 5.82 -3.93 -23.19
N ILE A 362 4.78 -3.15 -22.91
CA ILE A 362 3.78 -3.46 -21.87
C ILE A 362 2.61 -4.14 -22.56
N ARG A 363 2.17 -5.27 -22.02
CA ARG A 363 0.96 -5.98 -22.44
C ARG A 363 0.05 -6.05 -21.23
N VAL A 364 -1.04 -5.29 -21.25
CA VAL A 364 -2.08 -5.29 -20.23
C VAL A 364 -3.16 -6.26 -20.74
N ARG A 365 -3.44 -7.32 -20.00
CA ARG A 365 -4.47 -8.25 -20.45
C ARG A 365 -5.87 -7.63 -20.24
N PRO A 366 -6.74 -7.63 -21.26
CA PRO A 366 -8.05 -6.97 -21.20
C PRO A 366 -9.03 -7.60 -20.20
N ASP A 367 -8.78 -8.82 -19.76
CA ASP A 367 -9.57 -9.62 -18.82
C ASP A 367 -9.27 -9.33 -17.33
N LEU A 368 -8.33 -8.43 -17.02
CA LEU A 368 -8.31 -7.74 -15.74
C LEU A 368 -9.39 -6.66 -15.73
N GLU A 369 -10.66 -7.07 -15.68
CA GLU A 369 -11.67 -6.26 -15.03
C GLU A 369 -11.27 -6.17 -13.55
N ILE A 370 -10.91 -4.96 -13.08
CA ILE A 370 -11.02 -4.65 -11.67
C ILE A 370 -12.53 -4.67 -11.41
N GLU A 371 -13.07 -5.83 -11.01
CA GLU A 371 -14.48 -5.98 -10.67
C GLU A 371 -14.81 -4.98 -9.56
N ASP A 372 -15.53 -3.93 -9.94
CA ASP A 372 -16.26 -3.10 -9.02
C ASP A 372 -17.31 -3.99 -8.35
N ALA A 373 -17.25 -4.05 -7.01
CA ALA A 373 -18.03 -4.98 -6.21
C ALA A 373 -19.55 -4.72 -6.32
N GLY A 374 -20.20 -5.44 -7.23
CA GLY A 374 -21.65 -5.63 -7.30
C GLY A 374 -22.01 -7.12 -7.37
N PRO A 375 -23.13 -7.59 -6.79
CA PRO A 375 -23.24 -8.94 -6.24
C PRO A 375 -23.61 -9.98 -7.29
N THR A 376 -22.64 -10.42 -8.09
CA THR A 376 -22.74 -11.71 -8.79
C THR A 376 -21.40 -12.41 -8.82
N ALA A 377 -21.27 -13.37 -7.90
CA ALA A 377 -20.16 -14.30 -7.68
C ALA A 377 -18.85 -13.64 -7.23
N SER A 378 -18.71 -13.42 -5.91
CA SER A 378 -17.39 -13.28 -5.29
C SER A 378 -16.45 -14.33 -5.88
N PRO A 379 -15.18 -13.98 -6.25
CA PRO A 379 -14.19 -14.99 -6.55
C PRO A 379 -14.22 -16.00 -5.40
N SER A 380 -14.32 -17.29 -5.74
CA SER A 380 -14.32 -18.36 -4.74
C SER A 380 -13.15 -18.14 -3.79
N PRO A 381 -13.28 -18.41 -2.47
CA PRO A 381 -12.21 -18.17 -1.52
C PRO A 381 -10.90 -18.72 -2.06
N GLU A 382 -9.85 -17.91 -1.96
CA GLU A 382 -8.48 -18.28 -2.29
C GLU A 382 -8.20 -19.65 -1.69
N GLU A 383 -7.97 -20.64 -2.55
CA GLU A 383 -7.65 -21.98 -2.11
C GLU A 383 -6.15 -22.15 -2.21
N VAL A 384 -5.49 -22.12 -1.06
CA VAL A 384 -4.09 -22.55 -0.96
C VAL A 384 -4.08 -24.05 -1.25
N LEU A 385 -3.59 -24.41 -2.43
CA LEU A 385 -3.50 -25.79 -2.88
C LEU A 385 -2.30 -26.47 -2.25
N PHE A 386 -1.15 -25.77 -2.22
CA PHE A 386 0.09 -26.33 -1.72
C PHE A 386 1.02 -25.24 -1.17
N ARG A 387 1.88 -25.65 -0.24
CA ARG A 387 3.03 -24.86 0.20
C ARG A 387 4.26 -25.74 0.10
N GLY A 388 5.26 -25.28 -0.62
CA GLY A 388 6.47 -26.05 -0.83
C GLY A 388 7.72 -25.24 -0.62
N ARG A 389 8.82 -25.97 -0.59
CA ARG A 389 10.17 -25.43 -0.56
C ARG A 389 11.01 -26.24 -1.51
N LEU A 390 11.68 -25.56 -2.43
CA LEU A 390 12.69 -26.14 -3.31
C LEU A 390 13.99 -25.38 -3.05
N ASN A 391 15.00 -26.05 -2.51
CA ASN A 391 16.21 -25.41 -1.97
C ASN A 391 15.87 -24.29 -0.96
N GLU A 392 16.24 -23.04 -1.23
CA GLU A 392 15.89 -21.88 -0.41
C GLU A 392 14.62 -21.13 -0.88
N CYS A 393 14.03 -21.51 -2.02
CA CYS A 393 12.80 -20.89 -2.49
C CYS A 393 11.58 -21.49 -1.79
N PHE A 394 10.90 -20.65 -1.02
CA PHE A 394 9.60 -20.95 -0.44
C PHE A 394 8.50 -20.42 -1.34
N TRP A 395 7.47 -21.23 -1.54
CA TRP A 395 6.38 -20.84 -2.40
C TRP A 395 5.04 -21.44 -1.95
N THR A 396 3.97 -20.72 -2.28
CA THR A 396 2.58 -21.11 -2.09
C THR A 396 1.94 -21.19 -3.46
N LEU A 397 1.35 -22.34 -3.80
CA LEU A 397 0.52 -22.48 -4.98
C LEU A 397 -0.93 -22.20 -4.60
N GLU A 398 -1.48 -21.16 -5.19
CA GLU A 398 -2.81 -20.66 -4.92
C GLU A 398 -3.70 -20.80 -6.15
N ARG A 399 -4.99 -21.04 -5.92
CA ARG A 399 -6.01 -21.13 -6.97
C ARG A 399 -7.14 -20.14 -6.76
N TRP A 400 -7.56 -19.54 -7.87
CA TRP A 400 -8.78 -18.73 -7.94
C TRP A 400 -9.65 -19.16 -9.12
N THR A 401 -10.95 -19.21 -8.90
CA THR A 401 -11.92 -19.30 -10.00
C THR A 401 -12.16 -17.90 -10.52
N VAL A 402 -11.65 -17.59 -11.71
CA VAL A 402 -11.75 -16.24 -12.31
C VAL A 402 -12.98 -16.10 -13.21
N GLY A 403 -13.59 -17.22 -13.63
CA GLY A 403 -14.81 -17.20 -14.42
C GLY A 403 -15.25 -18.59 -14.86
N PRO A 404 -16.39 -18.70 -15.57
CA PRO A 404 -16.81 -19.96 -16.17
C PRO A 404 -15.73 -20.52 -17.10
N GLY A 405 -15.26 -21.73 -16.81
CA GLY A 405 -14.26 -22.39 -17.65
C GLY A 405 -12.84 -21.84 -17.53
N HIS A 406 -12.51 -21.07 -16.48
CA HIS A 406 -11.17 -20.52 -16.28
C HIS A 406 -10.75 -20.56 -14.81
N GLN A 407 -9.51 -20.99 -14.56
CA GLN A 407 -8.87 -21.00 -13.25
C GLN A 407 -7.52 -20.30 -13.29
N ARG A 408 -7.23 -19.50 -12.27
CA ARG A 408 -5.91 -18.94 -12.00
C ARG A 408 -5.15 -19.84 -11.07
N LEU A 409 -3.94 -20.21 -11.47
CA LEU A 409 -2.96 -20.89 -10.65
C LEU A 409 -1.76 -19.95 -10.51
N ALA A 410 -1.40 -19.57 -9.29
CA ALA A 410 -0.23 -18.71 -9.07
C ALA A 410 0.71 -19.35 -8.05
N LEU A 411 2.00 -19.32 -8.35
CA LEU A 411 3.01 -19.47 -7.32
C LEU A 411 3.35 -18.10 -6.74
N VAL A 412 3.27 -18.03 -5.42
CA VAL A 412 3.55 -16.84 -4.64
C VAL A 412 4.70 -17.14 -3.69
N SER A 413 5.63 -16.21 -3.52
CA SER A 413 6.75 -16.35 -2.60
C SER A 413 6.27 -16.36 -1.14
N ARG A 414 7.17 -16.65 -0.21
CA ARG A 414 6.87 -16.53 1.23
C ARG A 414 6.42 -15.12 1.64
N ASP A 415 6.92 -14.10 0.95
CA ASP A 415 6.68 -12.69 1.26
C ASP A 415 5.44 -12.15 0.52
N GLY A 416 4.72 -13.01 -0.21
CA GLY A 416 3.51 -12.63 -0.94
C GLY A 416 3.77 -12.14 -2.37
N GLU A 417 5.00 -12.25 -2.87
CA GLU A 417 5.32 -11.82 -4.23
C GLU A 417 4.91 -12.87 -5.27
N LEU A 418 4.24 -12.45 -6.33
CA LEU A 418 3.91 -13.32 -7.44
C LEU A 418 5.19 -13.80 -8.15
N LEU A 419 5.46 -15.10 -8.13
CA LEU A 419 6.59 -15.72 -8.80
C LEU A 419 6.26 -16.06 -10.25
N VAL A 420 5.14 -16.75 -10.47
CA VAL A 420 4.65 -17.15 -11.79
C VAL A 420 3.16 -17.42 -11.73
N GLU A 421 2.47 -17.21 -12.85
CA GLU A 421 1.04 -17.42 -12.98
C GLU A 421 0.70 -18.23 -14.23
N LEU A 422 -0.28 -19.11 -14.11
CA LEU A 422 -0.91 -19.83 -15.20
C LEU A 422 -2.41 -19.56 -15.20
N MET A 423 -2.92 -19.11 -16.35
CA MET A 423 -4.34 -19.07 -16.64
C MET A 423 -4.74 -20.37 -17.33
N ALA A 424 -5.40 -21.25 -16.59
CA ALA A 424 -5.83 -22.55 -17.07
C ALA A 424 -7.28 -22.48 -17.58
N GLU A 425 -7.49 -22.87 -18.82
CA GLU A 425 -8.83 -23.17 -19.34
C GLU A 425 -9.35 -24.44 -18.66
N THR A 426 -10.63 -24.44 -18.30
CA THR A 426 -11.33 -25.58 -17.70
C THR A 426 -12.62 -25.90 -18.47
N GLY A 427 -13.05 -27.16 -18.39
CA GLY A 427 -14.25 -27.65 -19.07
C GLY A 427 -13.98 -28.41 -20.38
N PRO A 428 -15.03 -28.71 -21.17
CA PRO A 428 -14.97 -29.68 -22.27
C PRO A 428 -14.09 -29.31 -23.46
N GLY A 429 -13.68 -28.04 -23.58
CA GLY A 429 -12.81 -27.55 -24.66
C GLY A 429 -11.37 -27.28 -24.24
N ALA A 430 -11.05 -27.43 -22.94
CA ALA A 430 -9.73 -27.11 -22.42
C ALA A 430 -8.65 -28.02 -23.01
N PRO A 431 -7.44 -27.50 -23.26
CA PRO A 431 -6.31 -28.33 -23.65
C PRO A 431 -6.06 -29.45 -22.63
N PRO A 432 -5.73 -30.69 -23.05
CA PRO A 432 -5.56 -31.80 -22.12
C PRO A 432 -4.49 -31.54 -21.05
N LEU A 433 -3.46 -30.77 -21.39
CA LEU A 433 -2.35 -30.40 -20.51
C LEU A 433 -2.00 -28.93 -20.70
N GLN A 434 -1.89 -28.18 -19.60
CA GLN A 434 -1.51 -26.78 -19.56
C GLN A 434 -0.49 -26.60 -18.43
N LEU A 435 0.68 -26.05 -18.71
CA LEU A 435 1.78 -25.96 -17.74
C LEU A 435 2.41 -24.57 -17.74
N ALA A 436 2.98 -24.20 -16.60
CA ALA A 436 3.91 -23.10 -16.43
C ALA A 436 5.11 -23.59 -15.61
N SER A 437 6.23 -22.88 -15.75
CA SER A 437 7.48 -23.18 -15.03
C SER A 437 8.05 -21.95 -14.35
N PHE A 438 8.79 -22.16 -13.26
CA PHE A 438 9.49 -21.13 -12.51
C PHE A 438 10.87 -21.62 -12.12
N ASP A 439 11.89 -20.85 -12.47
CA ASP A 439 13.27 -21.10 -12.06
C ASP A 439 13.48 -20.57 -10.66
N CYS A 440 13.78 -21.44 -9.71
CA CYS A 440 14.15 -21.02 -8.37
C CYS A 440 15.61 -20.51 -8.38
N PRO A 441 15.86 -19.20 -8.17
CA PRO A 441 17.21 -18.67 -8.20
C PRO A 441 18.00 -19.14 -6.97
N THR A 442 18.96 -20.06 -7.15
CA THR A 442 19.95 -20.42 -6.12
C THR A 442 21.33 -20.66 -6.70
N ASP A 443 22.37 -20.43 -5.89
CA ASP A 443 23.79 -20.41 -6.29
C ASP A 443 24.40 -21.78 -6.68
N ALA A 444 23.66 -22.90 -6.58
CA ALA A 444 24.25 -24.24 -6.71
C ALA A 444 23.44 -25.29 -7.52
N SER A 445 22.17 -25.04 -7.87
CA SER A 445 21.44 -25.89 -8.82
C SER A 445 20.24 -25.13 -9.42
N GLU A 446 20.16 -25.11 -10.75
CA GLU A 446 18.99 -24.63 -11.50
C GLU A 446 17.84 -25.61 -11.27
N ALA A 447 16.97 -25.30 -10.31
CA ALA A 447 15.81 -26.12 -10.03
C ALA A 447 14.59 -25.46 -10.69
N VAL A 448 14.08 -26.09 -11.77
CA VAL A 448 12.88 -25.62 -12.48
C VAL A 448 11.64 -26.25 -11.87
N LEU A 449 10.79 -25.45 -11.23
CA LEU A 449 9.50 -25.89 -10.72
C LEU A 449 8.46 -25.82 -11.84
N VAL A 450 7.80 -26.93 -12.15
CA VAL A 450 6.70 -26.99 -13.13
C VAL A 450 5.37 -27.15 -12.38
N PHE A 451 4.30 -26.52 -12.86
CA PHE A 451 2.95 -26.66 -12.31
C PHE A 451 1.91 -26.46 -13.41
N GLY A 452 0.69 -26.95 -13.20
CA GLY A 452 -0.36 -26.72 -14.18
C GLY A 452 -1.67 -27.45 -13.95
N ALA A 453 -2.44 -27.59 -15.02
CA ALA A 453 -3.78 -28.18 -15.03
C ALA A 453 -3.89 -29.28 -16.11
N THR A 454 -4.75 -30.26 -15.84
CA THR A 454 -5.06 -31.37 -16.76
C THR A 454 -6.56 -31.54 -16.92
N THR A 455 -6.99 -32.08 -18.06
CA THR A 455 -8.39 -32.52 -18.23
C THR A 455 -8.58 -33.94 -17.71
N ALA A 456 -9.85 -34.36 -17.56
CA ALA A 456 -10.19 -35.73 -17.14
C ALA A 456 -9.78 -36.83 -18.13
N GLU A 457 -9.37 -36.46 -19.35
CA GLU A 457 -8.89 -37.41 -20.36
C GLU A 457 -7.44 -37.86 -20.09
N VAL A 458 -6.68 -37.07 -19.32
CA VAL A 458 -5.31 -37.38 -18.93
C VAL A 458 -5.31 -38.44 -17.84
N ALA A 459 -4.79 -39.62 -18.14
CA ALA A 459 -4.59 -40.70 -17.17
C ALA A 459 -3.14 -40.81 -16.68
N GLY A 460 -2.20 -40.11 -17.32
CA GLY A 460 -0.82 -40.03 -16.88
C GLY A 460 -0.04 -38.91 -17.58
N ILE A 461 1.11 -38.54 -17.02
CA ILE A 461 2.04 -37.57 -17.63
C ILE A 461 3.44 -38.19 -17.66
N ALA A 462 4.10 -38.15 -18.81
CA ALA A 462 5.48 -38.58 -19.00
C ALA A 462 6.37 -37.39 -19.37
N PHE A 463 7.64 -37.42 -19.00
CA PHE A 463 8.58 -36.30 -19.24
C PHE A 463 9.76 -36.77 -20.08
N THR A 464 10.25 -35.92 -20.97
CA THR A 464 11.31 -36.28 -21.94
C THR A 464 12.73 -36.15 -21.40
N SER A 465 12.95 -35.40 -20.32
CA SER A 465 14.29 -35.16 -19.75
C SER A 465 14.48 -35.86 -18.39
N PRO A 466 15.14 -37.04 -18.33
CA PRO A 466 15.60 -37.60 -17.07
C PRO A 466 16.89 -36.88 -16.65
N GLY A 467 16.85 -36.04 -15.61
CA GLY A 467 18.06 -35.51 -15.00
C GLY A 467 18.98 -36.66 -14.53
N PRO A 468 20.31 -36.54 -14.63
CA PRO A 468 21.25 -37.55 -14.15
C PRO A 468 21.18 -37.61 -12.61
N GLY A 469 20.41 -38.55 -12.09
CA GLY A 469 20.08 -38.62 -10.65
C GLY A 469 18.60 -38.89 -10.36
N ALA A 470 17.73 -38.88 -11.37
CA ALA A 470 16.38 -39.43 -11.28
C ALA A 470 16.46 -40.96 -11.15
N GLY A 471 16.89 -41.44 -9.97
CA GLY A 471 16.57 -42.79 -9.53
C GLY A 471 15.06 -42.98 -9.65
N ALA A 472 14.62 -44.22 -9.86
CA ALA A 472 13.21 -44.60 -10.08
C ALA A 472 12.29 -44.18 -8.90
N GLY A 473 12.04 -42.89 -8.74
CA GLY A 473 10.85 -42.36 -8.13
C GLY A 473 9.71 -42.75 -9.04
N GLY A 474 8.66 -43.31 -8.47
CA GLY A 474 7.49 -43.75 -9.22
C GLY A 474 6.87 -42.61 -10.04
N PRO A 475 5.81 -42.93 -10.83
CA PRO A 475 5.04 -41.88 -11.49
C PRO A 475 4.68 -40.79 -10.48
N PRO A 476 4.74 -39.50 -10.86
CA PRO A 476 4.42 -38.40 -9.96
C PRO A 476 3.06 -38.68 -9.30
N GLU A 477 2.99 -38.52 -7.96
CA GLU A 477 1.72 -38.62 -7.25
C GLU A 477 0.84 -37.45 -7.70
N CYS A 478 0.07 -37.64 -8.78
CA CYS A 478 -1.06 -36.77 -9.04
C CYS A 478 -1.94 -36.79 -7.79
N LEU A 479 -2.18 -35.62 -7.20
CA LEU A 479 -3.24 -35.39 -6.21
C LEU A 479 -4.64 -35.50 -6.88
N ALA A 480 -4.86 -36.57 -7.63
CA ALA A 480 -6.11 -36.84 -8.35
C ALA A 480 -7.25 -37.23 -7.40
N SER A 481 -6.97 -37.47 -6.11
CA SER A 481 -7.94 -38.09 -5.19
C SER A 481 -8.76 -37.11 -4.34
N THR A 482 -8.41 -35.82 -4.27
CA THR A 482 -9.07 -34.86 -3.36
C THR A 482 -9.80 -33.71 -4.05
N LEU A 483 -9.59 -33.46 -5.34
CA LEU A 483 -10.21 -32.35 -6.07
C LEU A 483 -11.35 -32.84 -6.99
N ARG A 484 -12.42 -32.05 -7.09
CA ARG A 484 -13.59 -32.37 -7.95
C ARG A 484 -13.26 -32.35 -9.45
N GLU A 485 -12.17 -31.71 -9.82
CA GLU A 485 -11.59 -31.67 -11.17
C GLU A 485 -10.14 -32.17 -11.07
N PRO A 486 -9.67 -33.10 -11.93
CA PRO A 486 -8.34 -33.67 -11.80
C PRO A 486 -7.28 -32.65 -12.21
N LEU A 487 -6.81 -31.86 -11.25
CA LEU A 487 -5.60 -31.06 -11.36
C LEU A 487 -4.40 -31.93 -10.96
N CYS A 488 -3.59 -32.33 -11.93
CA CYS A 488 -2.30 -32.96 -11.65
C CYS A 488 -1.24 -31.87 -11.40
N PHE A 489 -0.86 -31.68 -10.14
CA PHE A 489 0.33 -30.91 -9.78
C PHE A 489 1.55 -31.80 -9.94
N VAL A 490 2.49 -31.39 -10.80
CA VAL A 490 3.74 -32.14 -10.97
C VAL A 490 4.89 -31.27 -10.50
N LEU A 491 5.24 -31.38 -9.22
CA LEU A 491 6.48 -30.78 -8.75
C LEU A 491 7.66 -31.60 -9.26
N TRP A 492 8.51 -30.98 -10.06
CA TRP A 492 9.76 -31.61 -10.47
C TRP A 492 10.92 -30.69 -10.15
N ASP A 493 12.02 -31.27 -9.68
CA ASP A 493 13.31 -30.63 -9.62
C ASP A 493 14.05 -31.04 -10.90
N LEU A 494 13.95 -30.21 -11.93
CA LEU A 494 14.56 -30.47 -13.22
C LEU A 494 15.69 -29.47 -13.44
N ASN A 495 16.88 -30.01 -13.76
CA ASN A 495 18.06 -29.22 -14.09
C ASN A 495 18.08 -28.76 -15.56
N ALA A 496 16.95 -28.83 -16.28
CA ALA A 496 16.88 -28.47 -17.69
C ALA A 496 15.43 -28.29 -18.19
N PRO A 497 15.21 -27.44 -19.21
CA PRO A 497 13.97 -27.40 -19.97
C PRO A 497 13.66 -28.76 -20.61
N GLY A 498 12.38 -29.04 -20.86
CA GLY A 498 11.94 -30.31 -21.40
C GLY A 498 10.51 -30.30 -21.90
N GLU A 499 9.95 -31.49 -22.11
CA GLU A 499 8.57 -31.66 -22.55
C GLU A 499 7.82 -32.60 -21.61
N ALA A 500 6.59 -32.23 -21.30
CA ALA A 500 5.61 -33.06 -20.62
C ALA A 500 4.62 -33.61 -21.65
N ILE A 501 4.34 -34.90 -21.57
CA ILE A 501 3.50 -35.66 -22.49
C ILE A 501 2.31 -36.20 -21.70
N ALA A 502 1.11 -35.71 -21.97
CA ALA A 502 -0.11 -36.27 -21.41
C ALA A 502 -0.51 -37.55 -22.15
N LEU A 503 -0.84 -38.58 -21.38
CA LEU A 503 -1.23 -39.90 -21.84
C LEU A 503 -2.67 -40.20 -21.43
N ASP A 504 -3.44 -40.83 -22.32
CA ASP A 504 -4.77 -41.36 -22.00
C ASP A 504 -4.68 -42.68 -21.19
N ALA A 505 -5.83 -43.23 -20.81
CA ALA A 505 -5.90 -44.48 -20.02
C ALA A 505 -5.30 -45.72 -20.73
N ARG A 506 -5.00 -45.63 -22.03
CA ARG A 506 -4.33 -46.69 -22.82
C ARG A 506 -2.84 -46.41 -23.00
N GLY A 507 -2.31 -45.33 -22.41
CA GLY A 507 -0.94 -44.88 -22.56
C GLY A 507 -0.66 -44.19 -23.89
N LYS A 508 -1.69 -43.75 -24.64
CA LYS A 508 -1.51 -43.00 -25.89
C LYS A 508 -1.31 -41.53 -25.58
N GLU A 509 -0.33 -40.91 -26.23
CA GLU A 509 -0.14 -39.46 -26.20
C GLU A 509 -1.37 -38.70 -26.74
N ILE A 510 -1.84 -37.74 -25.94
CA ILE A 510 -2.98 -36.86 -26.26
C ILE A 510 -2.62 -35.37 -26.20
N ALA A 511 -1.54 -35.00 -25.50
CA ALA A 511 -0.97 -33.66 -25.55
C ALA A 511 0.52 -33.68 -25.22
N ARG A 512 1.23 -32.65 -25.66
CA ARG A 512 2.65 -32.41 -25.37
C ARG A 512 2.86 -30.93 -25.15
N VAL A 513 3.51 -30.57 -24.05
CA VAL A 513 3.77 -29.19 -23.65
C VAL A 513 5.23 -29.06 -23.26
N ALA A 514 5.94 -28.13 -23.90
CA ALA A 514 7.30 -27.77 -23.50
C ALA A 514 7.26 -26.87 -22.26
N TYR A 515 8.24 -27.01 -21.37
CA TYR A 515 8.45 -26.17 -20.20
C TYR A 515 9.94 -25.80 -20.14
N GLY A 516 10.24 -24.60 -19.64
CA GLY A 516 11.60 -24.05 -19.67
C GLY A 516 11.64 -22.55 -19.76
#